data_AF-A0A0F9PT90-F1
#
_entry.id   AF-A0A0F9PT90-F1
#
_cell.length_a   1.000
_cell.length_b   1.000
_cell.length_c   1.000
_cell.angle_alpha   90.00
_cell.angle_beta   90.00
_cell.angle_gamma   90.00
#
_symmetry.space_group_name_H-M   'P 1'
#
loop_
_entity.id
_entity.type
_entity.pdbx_description
1 polymer ?
#
loop_
_entity_poly.entity_id
_entity_poly.type
_entity_poly.pdbx_seq_one_letter_code
_entity_poly.pdbx_strand_id
1 'polypeptide(L)'
;MEFVEGDGTSFDYGFDISECGVYKLFKGLGAEKDVPFQCMSRVREANIFGYGLFRTQTLATGALKCDYRYTKKLKTPQKITEEEVTY
;
A
#
# COMPACT_ATOMS: atom_id res chain seq x y z
N MET A 1 9.30 1.47 11.66
CA MET A 1 7.88 1.83 11.44
C MET A 1 7.60 2.99 12.36
N GLU A 2 7.09 4.07 11.79
CA GLU A 2 6.84 5.32 12.52
C GLU A 2 5.38 5.69 12.34
N PHE A 3 4.73 6.09 13.44
CA PHE A 3 3.35 6.58 13.40
C PHE A 3 3.33 8.02 12.86
N VAL A 4 2.32 8.32 12.04
CA VAL A 4 2.08 9.65 11.50
C VAL A 4 0.68 10.09 11.93
N GLU A 5 0.59 11.18 12.68
CA GLU A 5 -0.69 11.77 13.06
C GLU A 5 -1.40 12.35 11.83
N GLY A 6 -2.72 12.21 11.79
CA GLY A 6 -3.57 12.77 10.74
C GLY A 6 -3.51 14.29 10.69
N ASP A 7 -3.69 14.86 9.50
CA ASP A 7 -3.76 16.31 9.31
C ASP A 7 -5.19 16.87 9.51
N GLY A 8 -6.14 16.02 9.92
CA GLY A 8 -7.54 16.37 10.13
C GLY A 8 -8.35 16.61 8.85
N THR A 9 -7.72 16.49 7.66
CA THR A 9 -8.36 16.80 6.37
C THR A 9 -8.19 15.68 5.35
N SER A 10 -6.96 15.28 5.03
CA SER A 10 -6.64 14.32 3.97
C SER A 10 -6.52 12.88 4.47
N PHE A 11 -6.10 12.66 5.72
CA PHE A 11 -6.08 11.35 6.36
C PHE A 11 -6.26 11.43 7.88
N ASP A 12 -6.75 10.36 8.49
CA ASP A 12 -7.03 10.29 9.92
C ASP A 12 -5.80 9.83 10.72
N TYR A 13 -5.00 8.91 10.16
CA TYR A 13 -3.70 8.49 10.71
C TYR A 13 -2.87 7.77 9.64
N GLY A 14 -1.58 7.58 9.88
CA GLY A 14 -0.69 6.93 8.93
C GLY A 14 0.49 6.22 9.56
N PHE A 15 1.24 5.53 8.71
CA PHE A 15 2.50 4.90 9.07
C PHE A 15 3.54 5.04 7.97
N ASP A 16 4.75 5.40 8.37
CA ASP A 16 5.93 5.35 7.52
C ASP A 16 6.73 4.08 7.82
N ILE A 17 6.89 3.23 6.80
CA ILE A 17 7.52 1.92 6.92
C ILE A 17 8.75 1.88 6.03
N SER A 18 9.93 1.98 6.63
CA SER A 18 11.24 1.84 5.98
C SER A 18 11.66 0.38 5.78
N GLU A 19 11.09 -0.57 6.54
CA GLU A 19 11.38 -2.00 6.42
C GLU A 19 10.10 -2.84 6.37
N CYS A 20 9.98 -3.71 5.37
CA CYS A 20 8.81 -4.55 5.16
C CYS A 20 9.18 -6.04 5.11
N GLY A 21 8.57 -6.85 5.98
CA GLY A 21 8.78 -8.30 6.02
C GLY A 21 8.38 -9.01 4.73
N VAL A 22 7.30 -8.58 4.08
CA VAL A 22 6.87 -9.13 2.78
C VAL A 22 7.93 -8.89 1.71
N TYR A 23 8.48 -7.66 1.64
CA TYR A 23 9.53 -7.34 0.69
C TYR A 23 10.81 -8.16 0.96
N LYS A 24 11.24 -8.26 2.23
CA LYS A 24 12.41 -9.06 2.62
C LYS A 24 12.22 -10.55 2.29
N LEU A 25 11.03 -11.09 2.52
CA LEU A 25 10.69 -12.48 2.19
C LEU A 25 10.80 -12.73 0.68
N PHE A 26 10.12 -11.93 -0.13
CA PHE A 26 10.13 -12.12 -1.59
C PHE A 26 11.51 -11.89 -2.18
N LYS A 27 12.28 -10.93 -1.63
CA LYS A 27 13.69 -10.74 -1.97
C LYS A 27 14.54 -11.97 -1.65
N GLY A 28 14.34 -12.59 -0.48
CA GLY A 28 15.01 -13.86 -0.14
C GLY A 28 14.68 -15.02 -1.07
N LEU A 29 13.52 -14.95 -1.74
CA LEU A 29 13.06 -15.92 -2.73
C LEU A 29 13.43 -15.55 -4.18
N GLY A 30 14.08 -14.41 -4.42
CA GLY A 30 14.35 -13.91 -5.78
C GLY A 30 13.10 -13.50 -6.55
N ALA A 31 12.03 -13.14 -5.85
CA ALA A 31 10.70 -12.84 -6.37
C ALA A 31 10.30 -11.37 -6.17
N GLU A 32 11.26 -10.44 -6.11
CA GLU A 32 10.99 -9.01 -5.86
C GLU A 32 9.99 -8.40 -6.85
N LYS A 33 10.00 -8.89 -8.10
CA LYS A 33 9.08 -8.48 -9.17
C LYS A 33 7.60 -8.72 -8.83
N ASP A 34 7.31 -9.66 -7.93
CA ASP A 34 5.94 -10.04 -7.57
C ASP A 34 5.44 -9.27 -6.32
N VAL A 35 6.31 -8.51 -5.65
CA VAL A 35 5.94 -7.73 -4.47
C VAL A 35 4.89 -6.64 -4.76
N PRO A 36 4.94 -5.91 -5.90
CA PRO A 36 3.89 -4.96 -6.25
C PRO A 36 2.50 -5.61 -6.29
N PHE A 37 2.40 -6.79 -6.90
CA PHE A 37 1.14 -7.56 -6.96
C PHE A 37 0.66 -7.93 -5.55
N GLN A 38 1.54 -8.48 -4.71
CA GLN A 38 1.19 -8.78 -3.32
C GLN A 38 0.78 -7.52 -2.55
N CYS A 39 1.41 -6.37 -2.80
CA CYS A 39 1.08 -5.10 -2.15
C CYS A 39 -0.28 -4.53 -2.58
N MET A 40 -0.85 -4.97 -3.70
CA MET A 40 -2.21 -4.61 -4.12
C MET A 40 -3.29 -5.29 -3.27
N SER A 41 -2.99 -6.42 -2.62
CA SER A 41 -3.92 -7.08 -1.68
C SER A 41 -4.41 -6.13 -0.59
N ARG A 42 -3.56 -5.20 -0.13
CA ARG A 42 -3.89 -4.18 0.88
C ARG A 42 -4.94 -3.18 0.41
N VAL A 43 -4.95 -2.85 -0.88
CA VAL A 43 -5.94 -1.97 -1.50
C VAL A 43 -7.30 -2.67 -1.51
N ARG A 44 -7.33 -3.96 -1.86
CA ARG A 44 -8.54 -4.80 -1.80
C ARG A 44 -9.03 -4.98 -0.38
N GLU A 45 -8.15 -5.26 0.56
CA GLU A 45 -8.44 -5.39 1.99
C GLU A 45 -9.11 -4.12 2.55
N ALA A 46 -8.56 -2.95 2.24
CA ALA A 46 -9.13 -1.66 2.64
C ALA A 46 -10.55 -1.44 2.10
N ASN A 47 -10.79 -1.82 0.84
CA ASN A 47 -12.13 -1.76 0.25
C ASN A 47 -13.13 -2.71 0.93
N ILE A 48 -12.71 -3.93 1.27
CA ILE A 48 -13.56 -4.92 1.96
C ILE A 48 -13.92 -4.44 3.37
N PHE A 49 -12.96 -3.88 4.10
CA PHE A 49 -13.17 -3.39 5.46
C PHE A 49 -13.75 -1.96 5.52
N GLY A 50 -13.97 -1.31 4.37
CA GLY A 50 -14.66 -0.03 4.29
C GLY A 50 -13.83 1.16 4.78
N TYR A 51 -12.50 1.13 4.62
CA TYR A 51 -11.64 2.29 4.87
C TYR A 51 -10.85 2.71 3.62
N GLY A 52 -10.43 3.97 3.62
CA GLY A 52 -9.56 4.55 2.63
C GLY A 52 -8.10 4.29 2.97
N LEU A 53 -7.36 3.78 2.00
CA LEU A 53 -5.91 3.61 2.05
C LEU A 53 -5.28 4.36 0.88
N PHE A 54 -4.32 5.21 1.16
CA PHE A 54 -3.54 5.93 0.18
C PHE A 54 -2.03 5.76 0.46
N ARG A 55 -1.24 5.68 -0.62
CA ARG A 55 0.23 5.58 -0.61
C ARG A 55 0.78 6.29 -1.84
N THR A 56 1.85 7.07 -1.69
CA THR A 56 2.59 7.69 -2.81
C THR A 56 3.94 7.03 -3.05
N GLN A 57 4.49 6.36 -2.04
CA GLN A 57 5.78 5.70 -2.04
C GLN A 57 5.60 4.26 -1.57
N THR A 58 6.30 3.32 -2.20
CA THR A 58 6.34 1.94 -1.73
C THR A 58 7.72 1.33 -1.93
N LEU A 59 8.17 0.53 -0.96
CA LEU A 59 9.36 -0.31 -1.11
C LEU A 59 9.21 -1.28 -2.30
N ALA A 60 7.99 -1.69 -2.62
CA ALA A 60 7.68 -2.56 -3.76
C ALA A 60 8.07 -1.94 -5.11
N THR A 61 7.99 -0.62 -5.24
CA THR A 61 8.38 0.13 -6.44
C THR A 61 9.79 0.72 -6.35
N GLY A 62 10.59 0.30 -5.36
CA GLY A 62 11.95 0.79 -5.16
C GLY A 62 12.07 2.14 -4.43
N ALA A 63 11.00 2.64 -3.81
CA ALA A 63 11.09 3.82 -2.95
C ALA A 63 11.83 3.49 -1.64
N LEU A 64 12.22 4.53 -0.88
CA LEU A 64 12.91 4.37 0.41
C LEU A 64 11.99 3.92 1.55
N LYS A 65 10.69 4.12 1.41
CA LYS A 65 9.68 3.76 2.42
C LYS A 65 8.31 3.52 1.77
N CYS A 66 7.43 2.87 2.52
CA CYS A 66 5.99 2.86 2.27
C CYS A 66 5.31 3.91 3.16
N ASP A 67 4.51 4.80 2.59
CA ASP A 67 3.78 5.87 3.28
C ASP A 67 2.28 5.54 3.37
N TYR A 68 1.89 4.69 4.32
CA TYR A 68 0.49 4.34 4.51
C TYR A 68 -0.28 5.52 5.10
N ARG A 69 -1.36 5.94 4.44
CA ARG A 69 -2.30 6.96 4.93
C ARG A 69 -3.70 6.37 4.96
N TYR A 70 -4.30 6.33 6.15
CA TYR A 70 -5.59 5.73 6.40
C TYR A 70 -6.64 6.79 6.66
N THR A 71 -7.86 6.56 6.16
CA THR A 71 -9.01 7.39 6.50
C THR A 71 -10.30 6.59 6.57
N LYS A 72 -11.21 7.01 7.43
CA LYS A 72 -12.58 6.50 7.54
C LYS A 72 -13.51 7.11 6.48
N LYS A 73 -13.13 8.25 5.89
CA LYS A 73 -14.02 9.06 5.04
C LYS A 73 -13.91 8.77 3.54
N LEU A 74 -12.75 8.29 3.08
CA LEU A 74 -12.49 8.08 1.65
C LEU A 74 -12.57 6.61 1.26
N LYS A 75 -12.91 6.37 -0.01
CA LYS A 75 -12.72 5.05 -0.63
C LYS A 75 -11.26 4.92 -1.07
N THR A 76 -10.70 3.73 -0.90
CA THR A 76 -9.38 3.40 -1.44
C THR A 76 -9.42 3.55 -2.97
N PRO A 77 -8.45 4.21 -3.62
CA PRO A 77 -8.45 4.38 -5.08
C PRO A 77 -8.59 3.03 -5.78
N GLN A 78 -9.64 2.87 -6.59
CA GLN A 78 -9.83 1.69 -7.42
C GLN A 78 -9.01 1.88 -8.70
N LYS A 79 -7.83 1.26 -8.79
CA LYS A 79 -7.25 0.94 -10.10
C LYS A 79 -7.27 -0.58 -10.26
N ILE A 80 -8.39 -1.05 -10.78
CA ILE A 80 -8.46 -2.28 -11.59
C ILE A 80 -9.52 -2.00 -12.66
N THR A 81 -9.10 -1.52 -13.82
CA THR A 81 -9.86 -1.73 -15.06
C THR A 81 -9.38 -3.06 -15.62
N GLU A 82 -10.29 -3.97 -15.93
CA GLU A 82 -10.02 -5.34 -16.40
C GLU A 82 -9.25 -5.40 -17.74
N GLU A 83 -8.98 -4.26 -18.38
CA GLU A 83 -8.36 -4.13 -19.70
C GLU A 83 -6.83 -4.27 -19.74
N GLU A 84 -6.13 -4.35 -18.61
CA GLU A 84 -4.65 -4.42 -18.56
C GLU A 84 -4.09 -5.78 -18.07
N VAL A 85 -4.89 -6.84 -18.10
CA VAL A 85 -4.41 -8.22 -17.88
C VAL A 85 -4.55 -9.01 -19.18
N THR A 86 -3.64 -8.77 -20.12
CA THR A 86 -3.37 -9.69 -21.24
C THR A 86 -2.11 -10.48 -20.91
N TYR A 87 -2.27 -11.82 -20.91
CA TYR A 87 -1.21 -12.82 -20.76
C TYR A 87 -0.22 -12.78 -21.93
#